data_AF-A0A8H8R0S2-F1
#
_entry.id   AF-A0A8H8R0S2-F1
#
_cell.length_a   1.000
_cell.length_b   1.000
_cell.length_c   1.000
_cell.angle_alpha   90.00
_cell.angle_beta   90.00
_cell.angle_gamma   90.00
#
_symmetry.space_group_name_H-M   'P 1'
#
loop_
_entity.id
_entity.type
_entity.pdbx_description
1 polymer ?
#
loop_
_entity_poly.entity_id
_entity_poly.type
_entity_poly.pdbx_seq_one_letter_code
_entity_poly.pdbx_strand_id
1 'polypeptide(L)' 'MDNLERGLYYIPLDLYTARLFIFIDGSLANNKDLRYIIVLVNERLNKKENKFTIKGNIAY' A
#
# COMPACT_ATOMS: atom_id res chain seq x y z
N MET A 1 21.78 3.49 6.48
CA MET A 1 20.46 3.09 5.94
C MET A 1 20.15 4.09 4.86
N ASP A 2 20.46 3.73 3.62
CA ASP A 2 20.25 4.62 2.48
C ASP A 2 18.75 4.70 2.21
N ASN A 3 18.11 5.74 2.77
CA ASN A 3 16.78 6.12 2.32
C ASN A 3 16.99 6.88 1.00
N LEU A 4 17.09 6.12 -0.07
CA LEU A 4 17.18 6.63 -1.43
C LEU A 4 15.92 7.49 -1.65
N GLU A 5 16.06 8.81 -1.58
CA GLU A 5 14.98 9.78 -1.75
C GLU A 5 14.39 9.70 -3.18
N ARG A 6 13.61 8.65 -3.45
CA ARG A 6 12.83 8.47 -4.68
C ARG A 6 11.56 9.34 -4.67
N GLY A 7 11.54 10.41 -3.87
CA GLY A 7 10.35 11.26 -3.65
C GLY A 7 9.23 10.61 -2.83
N LEU A 8 9.46 9.44 -2.23
CA LEU A 8 8.48 8.77 -1.37
C LEU A 8 8.71 9.19 0.08
N TYR A 9 7.77 9.97 0.61
CA TYR A 9 7.79 10.37 2.01
C TYR A 9 7.40 9.20 2.90
N TYR A 10 8.24 8.93 3.91
CA TYR A 10 7.88 8.01 4.98
C TYR A 10 6.70 8.56 5.78
N ILE A 11 5.69 7.73 6.00
CA ILE A 11 4.55 8.02 6.86
C ILE A 11 4.68 7.13 8.11
N PRO A 12 4.75 7.70 9.32
CA PRO A 12 4.68 6.93 10.55
C PRO A 12 3.39 6.10 10.60
N LEU A 13 3.52 4.81 10.87
CA LEU A 13 2.41 3.85 10.96
C LEU A 13 2.30 3.30 12.37
N ASP A 14 1.06 3.17 12.83
CA ASP A 14 0.76 2.39 14.02
C ASP A 14 0.73 0.91 13.65
N LEU A 15 1.77 0.17 14.04
CA LEU A 15 1.91 -1.24 13.69
C LEU A 15 0.83 -2.14 14.32
N TYR A 16 0.19 -1.73 15.41
CA TYR A 16 -0.87 -2.52 16.03
C TYR A 16 -2.12 -2.59 15.14
N THR A 17 -2.38 -1.53 14.38
CA THR A 17 -3.53 -1.42 13.47
C THR A 17 -3.13 -1.45 12.00
N ALA A 18 -1.85 -1.69 11.70
CA ALA A 18 -1.35 -1.72 10.33
C ALA A 18 -1.83 -2.98 9.60
N ARG A 19 -2.00 -2.84 8.29
CA ARG A 19 -2.40 -3.90 7.37
C ARG A 19 -1.50 -3.89 6.15
N LEU A 20 -1.22 -5.08 5.63
CA LEU A 20 -0.50 -5.28 4.38
C LEU A 20 -1.52 -5.46 3.26
N PHE A 21 -1.45 -4.61 2.23
CA PHE A 21 -2.22 -4.78 0.99
C PHE A 21 -1.26 -5.05 -0.16
N ILE A 22 -1.66 -5.98 -1.03
CA ILE A 22 -0.94 -6.29 -2.26
C ILE A 22 -1.89 -5.99 -3.40
N PHE A 23 -1.55 -4.97 -4.19
CA PHE A 23 -2.27 -4.63 -5.41
C PHE A 23 -1.58 -5.29 -6.58
N ILE A 24 -2.35 -6.00 -7.40
CA ILE A 24 -1.84 -6.68 -8.60
C ILE A 24 -2.54 -6.04 -9.79
N ASP A 25 -1.77 -5.67 -10.81
CA ASP A 25 -2.34 -5.18 -12.06
C ASP A 25 -2.91 -6.36 -12.86
N GLY A 26 -4.24 -6.46 -12.86
CA GLY A 26 -4.97 -7.51 -13.58
C GLY A 26 -4.86 -7.45 -15.10
N SER A 27 -4.36 -6.35 -15.68
CA SER A 27 -4.12 -6.24 -17.12
C SER A 27 -2.97 -7.14 -17.62
N LEU A 28 -2.16 -7.65 -16.69
CA LEU A 28 -1.01 -8.51 -16.96
C LEU A 28 -1.28 -10.01 -16.74
N ALA A 29 -2.54 -10.42 -16.65
CA ALA A 29 -2.97 -11.81 -16.41
C ALA A 29 -2.44 -12.85 -17.43
N ASN A 30 -1.75 -12.42 -18.49
CA ASN A 30 -1.22 -13.30 -19.53
C ASN A 30 0.28 -13.11 -19.85
N ASN A 31 1.04 -12.37 -19.04
CA ASN A 31 2.48 -12.19 -19.29
C ASN A 31 3.31 -12.56 -18.07
N LYS A 32 4.49 -13.12 -18.34
CA LYS A 32 5.51 -13.63 -17.40
C LYS A 32 5.95 -12.62 -16.31
N ASP A 33 5.57 -11.35 -16.46
CA ASP A 33 5.91 -10.23 -15.56
C ASP A 33 4.67 -9.74 -14.79
N LEU A 34 4.39 -10.37 -13.66
CA LEU A 34 3.40 -9.88 -12.69
C LEU A 34 3.92 -8.58 -12.07
N ARG A 35 3.20 -7.47 -12.30
CA ARG A 35 3.44 -6.21 -11.59
C ARG A 35 2.53 -6.14 -10.38
N TYR A 36 3.15 -6.07 -9.20
CA TYR A 36 2.46 -5.88 -7.94
C TYR A 36 3.04 -4.69 -7.19
N ILE A 37 2.22 -4.09 -6.33
CA ILE A 37 2.64 -3.05 -5.39
C ILE A 37 2.23 -3.52 -4.00
N ILE A 38 3.21 -3.61 -3.11
CA ILE A 38 2.98 -3.93 -1.71
C ILE A 38 2.89 -2.61 -0.94
N VAL A 39 1.86 -2.45 -0.12
CA VAL A 39 1.72 -1.29 0.76
C VAL A 39 1.44 -1.71 2.18
N LEU A 40 2.11 -1.07 3.13
CA LEU A 40 1.84 -1.18 4.55
C LEU A 40 1.09 0.07 4.98
N VAL A 41 -0.13 -0.08 5.51
CA VAL A 41 -1.05 1.03 5.71
C VAL A 41 -1.84 0.90 7.00
N ASN A 42 -2.23 2.03 7.58
CA ASN A 42 -3.36 2.08 8.51
C ASN A 42 -4.63 2.43 7.72
N GLU A 43 -5.74 1.78 8.04
CA GLU A 43 -7.03 2.06 7.41
C GLU A 43 -7.93 2.92 8.31
N ARG A 44 -8.80 3.71 7.67
CA ARG A 44 -9.94 4.37 8.32
C ARG A 44 -11.21 4.02 7.58
N LEU A 45 -12.14 3.40 8.31
CA LEU A 45 -13.44 2.98 7.78
C LEU A 45 -14.45 4.13 7.91
N ASN A 46 -15.05 4.52 6.78
CA ASN A 46 -16.26 5.34 6.76
C ASN A 46 -17.47 4.42 6.57
N LYS A 47 -18.09 4.02 7.69
CA LYS A 47 -19.22 3.09 7.71
C LYS A 47 -20.47 3.62 7.01
N LYS A 48 -20.65 4.94 6.93
CA LYS A 48 -21.84 5.55 6.29
C LYS A 48 -21.79 5.45 4.77
N GLU A 49 -20.59 5.52 4.20
CA GLU A 49 -20.38 5.50 2.75
C GLU A 49 -19.93 4.13 2.22
N ASN A 50 -19.79 3.13 3.11
CA ASN A 50 -19.18 1.84 2.80
C ASN A 50 -17.82 1.97 2.09
N LYS A 51 -17.02 2.96 2.53
CA LYS A 51 -15.70 3.25 1.99
C LYS A 51 -14.66 3.12 3.07
N PHE A 52 -13.43 2.87 2.65
CA PHE A 52 -12.26 2.98 3.52
C PHE A 52 -11.18 3.80 2.84
N THR A 53 -10.37 4.47 3.66
CA THR A 53 -9.20 5.20 3.21
C THR A 53 -7.97 4.57 3.84
N ILE A 54 -6.96 4.27 3.02
CA ILE A 54 -5.67 3.76 3.49
C ILE A 54 -4.63 4.88 3.41
N LYS A 55 -3.77 4.95 4.43
CA LYS A 55 -2.60 5.83 4.44
C LYS A 55 -1.40 5.04 4.91
N GLY A 56 -0.30 5.09 4.18
CA GLY A 56 0.93 4.42 4.59
C GLY A 56 2.01 4.38 3.52
N ASN A 57 2.91 3.42 3.67
CA ASN A 57 4.15 3.34 2.92
C ASN A 57 4.06 2.28 1.83
N ILE A 58 4.72 2.55 0.71
CA ILE A 58 4.93 1.58 -0.35
C ILE A 58 6.20 0.80 -0.02
N ALA A 59 6.10 -0.52 0.00
CA ALA A 59 7.23 -1.44 0.06
C ALA A 59 7.36 -2.10 -1.32
N TYR A 60 8.54 -2.03 -1.93
CA TYR A 60 8.78 -2.61 -3.26
C TYR A 60 9.16 -4.08 -3.14
#